data_AF-A0AA88ZGS5-F1
#
_entry.id   AF-A0AA88ZGS5-F1
#
_cell.length_a   1.000
_cell.length_b   1.000
_cell.length_c   1.000
_cell.angle_alpha   90.00
_cell.angle_beta   90.00
_cell.angle_gamma   90.00
#
_symmetry.space_group_name_H-M   'P 1'
#
loop_
_entity.id
_entity.type
_entity.pdbx_description
1 polymer ?
#
loop_
_entity_poly.entity_id
_entity_poly.type
_entity_poly.pdbx_seq_one_letter_code
_entity_poly.pdbx_strand_id
1 'polypeptide(L)'
;MKTDKLHSEFIIAVKFVNDYTDPLPADFLLKLYAYYKIANENFDNPGSSTPLINAFKANALFQAKNLSKKEAMKNYIALVRSELGNFNNS
;
A
#
# COMPACT_ATOMS: atom_id res chain seq x y z
N MET A 1 13.55 17.60 3.49
CA MET A 1 13.54 17.37 4.95
C MET A 1 12.27 16.68 5.47
N LYS A 2 11.03 17.19 5.30
CA LYS A 2 9.80 16.47 5.76
C LYS A 2 9.32 15.36 4.80
N THR A 3 9.56 15.52 3.51
CA THR A 3 9.26 14.54 2.46
C THR A 3 10.07 13.26 2.64
N ASP A 4 11.32 13.40 3.04
CA ASP A 4 12.29 12.31 3.07
C ASP A 4 12.01 11.34 4.22
N LYS A 5 11.56 11.85 5.38
CA LYS A 5 11.13 11.02 6.52
C LYS A 5 9.89 10.19 6.18
N LEU A 6 8.86 10.82 5.60
CA LEU A 6 7.63 10.13 5.22
C LEU A 6 7.91 9.04 4.18
N HIS A 7 8.73 9.35 3.18
CA HIS A 7 9.10 8.38 2.16
C HIS A 7 9.89 7.21 2.75
N SER A 8 10.87 7.49 3.62
CA SER A 8 11.65 6.45 4.31
C SER A 8 10.75 5.53 5.13
N GLU A 9 9.83 6.09 5.92
CA GLU A 9 8.88 5.34 6.73
C GLU A 9 7.93 4.49 5.87
N PHE A 10 7.50 5.01 4.71
CA PHE A 10 6.70 4.27 3.75
C PHE A 10 7.48 3.07 3.18
N ILE A 11 8.74 3.25 2.80
CA ILE A 11 9.59 2.16 2.30
C ILE A 11 9.80 1.09 3.39
N ILE A 12 10.01 1.48 4.65
CA ILE A 12 10.12 0.54 5.77
C ILE A 12 8.81 -0.25 5.93
N ALA A 13 7.64 0.42 5.87
CA ALA A 13 6.35 -0.25 5.93
C ALA A 13 6.14 -1.24 4.78
N VAL A 14 6.51 -0.87 3.55
CA VAL A 14 6.42 -1.74 2.38
C VAL A 14 7.30 -2.97 2.55
N LYS A 15 8.55 -2.79 3.00
CA LYS A 15 9.46 -3.90 3.28
C LYS A 15 8.88 -4.83 4.35
N PHE A 16 8.38 -4.26 5.44
CA PHE A 16 7.77 -5.02 6.53
C PHE A 16 6.60 -5.89 6.06
N VAL A 17 5.68 -5.34 5.24
CA VAL A 17 4.57 -6.10 4.67
C VAL A 17 5.05 -7.19 3.70
N ASN A 18 6.06 -6.90 2.87
CA ASN A 18 6.61 -7.89 1.93
C ASN A 18 7.30 -9.07 2.64
N ASP A 19 7.90 -8.83 3.80
CA ASP A 19 8.54 -9.86 4.62
C ASP A 19 7.55 -10.56 5.57
N TYR A 20 6.29 -10.12 5.62
CA TYR A 20 5.27 -10.67 6.51
C TYR A 20 4.80 -12.04 6.02
N THR A 21 4.94 -13.07 6.87
CA THR A 21 4.70 -14.47 6.49
C THR A 21 3.31 -14.99 6.83
N ASP A 22 2.64 -14.37 7.81
CA ASP A 22 1.32 -14.82 8.25
C ASP A 22 0.25 -14.38 7.24
N PRO A 23 -0.82 -15.18 7.07
CA PRO A 23 -1.88 -14.86 6.11
C PRO A 23 -2.57 -13.55 6.47
N LEU A 24 -2.72 -12.69 5.45
CA LEU A 24 -3.34 -11.38 5.57
C LEU A 24 -4.72 -11.35 4.90
N PRO A 25 -5.69 -10.59 5.44
CA PRO A 25 -6.99 -10.41 4.80
C PRO A 25 -6.86 -9.81 3.39
N ALA A 26 -7.64 -10.31 2.43
CA ALA A 26 -7.59 -9.82 1.06
C ALA A 26 -7.94 -8.33 0.92
N ASP A 27 -8.92 -7.83 1.69
CA ASP A 27 -9.30 -6.41 1.68
C ASP A 27 -8.15 -5.50 2.17
N PHE A 28 -7.41 -5.95 3.18
CA PHE A 28 -6.21 -5.26 3.66
C PHE A 28 -5.16 -5.15 2.54
N LEU A 29 -4.86 -6.27 1.86
CA LEU A 29 -3.91 -6.30 0.75
C LEU A 29 -4.35 -5.42 -0.42
N LEU A 30 -5.64 -5.39 -0.74
CA LEU A 30 -6.19 -4.55 -1.82
C LEU A 30 -6.06 -3.05 -1.52
N LYS A 31 -6.31 -2.64 -0.26
CA LYS A 31 -6.10 -1.26 0.18
C LYS A 31 -4.62 -0.86 0.11
N LEU A 32 -3.72 -1.71 0.62
CA LEU A 32 -2.27 -1.49 0.53
C LEU A 32 -1.79 -1.41 -0.92
N TYR A 33 -2.30 -2.26 -1.80
CA TYR A 33 -2.02 -2.21 -3.24
C TYR A 33 -2.39 -0.85 -3.84
N ALA A 34 -3.61 -0.36 -3.58
CA ALA A 34 -4.07 0.91 -4.12
C ALA A 34 -3.21 2.09 -3.63
N TYR A 35 -2.91 2.13 -2.33
CA TYR A 35 -2.03 3.14 -1.76
C TYR A 35 -0.61 3.06 -2.32
N TYR A 36 -0.04 1.87 -2.46
CA TYR A 36 1.30 1.68 -3.03
C TYR A 36 1.39 2.19 -4.47
N LYS A 37 0.40 1.88 -5.33
CA LYS A 37 0.39 2.31 -6.73
C LYS A 37 0.34 3.83 -6.86
N ILE A 38 -0.55 4.48 -6.09
CA ILE A 38 -0.66 5.94 -6.07
C ILE A 38 0.60 6.59 -5.48
N ALA A 39 1.14 6.03 -4.39
CA ALA A 39 2.34 6.52 -3.73
C ALA A 39 3.61 6.44 -4.61
N ASN A 40 3.64 5.55 -5.60
CA ASN A 40 4.75 5.43 -6.54
C ASN A 40 4.47 6.09 -7.90
N GLU A 41 3.30 6.73 -8.07
CA GLU A 41 2.82 7.25 -9.37
C GLU A 41 2.88 6.21 -10.50
N ASN A 42 2.89 4.95 -10.11
CA ASN A 42 3.03 3.83 -11.01
C ASN A 42 1.61 3.33 -11.30
N PHE A 43 1.06 3.73 -12.44
CA PHE A 43 -0.20 3.22 -12.97
C PHE A 43 -0.03 2.04 -13.92
N ASP A 44 1.20 1.57 -14.15
CA ASP A 44 1.45 0.43 -15.03
C ASP A 44 0.79 -0.81 -14.46
N ASN A 45 -0.11 -1.45 -15.20
CA ASN A 45 -0.68 -2.71 -14.74
C ASN A 45 0.34 -3.83 -14.97
N PRO A 46 0.97 -4.44 -13.94
CA PRO A 46 1.43 -5.80 -14.08
C PRO A 46 0.15 -6.63 -14.16
N GLY A 47 -0.29 -6.96 -15.37
CA GLY A 47 -1.49 -7.77 -15.57
C GLY A 47 -1.39 -9.02 -14.71
N SER A 48 -2.28 -9.18 -13.72
CA SER A 48 -2.37 -10.46 -13.02
C SER A 48 -3.05 -11.47 -13.93
N SER A 49 -2.72 -12.75 -13.74
CA SER A 49 -3.15 -13.86 -14.58
C SER A 49 -4.66 -14.13 -14.54
N THR A 50 -5.44 -13.49 -13.64
CA THR A 50 -6.89 -13.72 -13.51
C THR A 50 -7.73 -12.43 -13.59
N PRO A 51 -8.80 -12.41 -14.42
CA PRO A 51 -9.68 -11.24 -14.55
C PRO A 51 -10.36 -10.79 -13.25
N LEU A 52 -10.71 -11.71 -12.36
CA LEU A 52 -11.41 -11.41 -11.11
C LEU A 52 -10.55 -10.60 -10.14
N ILE A 53 -9.28 -10.99 -9.94
CA ILE A 53 -8.35 -10.26 -9.08
C ILE A 53 -8.07 -8.86 -9.66
N ASN A 54 -7.98 -8.76 -10.99
CA ASN A 54 -7.83 -7.46 -11.67
C ASN A 54 -9.04 -6.54 -11.42
N ALA A 55 -10.26 -7.07 -11.39
CA ALA A 55 -11.45 -6.28 -11.08
C ALA A 55 -11.43 -5.72 -9.64
N PHE A 56 -11.01 -6.52 -8.66
CA PHE A 56 -10.84 -6.06 -7.28
C PHE A 56 -9.76 -4.97 -7.15
N LYS A 57 -8.61 -5.16 -7.82
CA LYS A 57 -7.54 -4.15 -7.88
C LYS A 57 -8.02 -2.85 -8.52
N ALA A 58 -8.76 -2.93 -9.61
CA ALA A 58 -9.33 -1.76 -10.29
C ALA A 58 -10.32 -1.02 -9.37
N ASN A 59 -11.17 -1.74 -8.66
CA ASN A 59 -12.09 -1.14 -7.69
C ASN A 59 -11.34 -0.43 -6.55
N ALA A 60 -10.31 -1.07 -5.98
CA ALA A 60 -9.50 -0.47 -4.92
C ALA A 60 -8.78 0.81 -5.40
N LEU A 61 -8.22 0.81 -6.61
CA LEU A 61 -7.62 1.99 -7.22
C LEU A 61 -8.65 3.10 -7.47
N PHE A 62 -9.85 2.74 -7.94
CA PHE A 62 -10.94 3.69 -8.16
C PHE A 62 -11.38 4.35 -6.85
N GLN A 63 -11.47 3.61 -5.75
CA GLN A 63 -11.80 4.13 -4.42
C GLN A 63 -10.73 5.10 -3.91
N ALA A 64 -9.45 4.84 -4.22
CA ALA A 64 -8.33 5.65 -3.76
C ALA A 64 -7.92 6.80 -4.72
N LYS A 65 -8.54 6.92 -5.89
CA LYS A 65 -8.08 7.74 -7.03
C LYS A 65 -7.83 9.23 -6.75
N ASN A 66 -8.46 9.80 -5.72
CA ASN A 66 -8.32 11.22 -5.39
C ASN A 66 -7.21 11.50 -4.37
N LEU A 67 -6.51 10.47 -3.88
CA LEU A 67 -5.41 10.64 -2.94
C LEU A 67 -4.19 11.21 -3.66
N SER A 68 -3.54 12.19 -3.04
CA SER A 68 -2.19 12.58 -3.43
C SER A 68 -1.18 11.49 -3.05
N LYS A 69 -0.02 11.50 -3.72
CA LYS A 69 1.13 10.64 -3.39
C LYS A 69 1.45 10.63 -1.88
N LYS A 70 1.42 11.82 -1.27
CA LYS A 70 1.70 12.02 0.16
C LYS A 70 0.63 11.38 1.06
N GLU A 71 -0.64 11.51 0.70
CA GLU A 71 -1.74 10.89 1.45
C GLU A 71 -1.72 9.38 1.29
N ALA A 72 -1.41 8.86 0.11
CA ALA A 72 -1.27 7.44 -0.12
C ALA A 72 -0.15 6.82 0.75
N MET A 73 1.02 7.46 0.85
CA MET A 73 2.09 7.02 1.77
C MET A 73 1.64 7.02 3.22
N LYS A 74 0.98 8.08 3.68
CA LYS A 74 0.46 8.18 5.06
C LYS A 74 -0.58 7.12 5.37
N ASN A 75 -1.51 6.89 4.46
CA ASN A 75 -2.58 5.91 4.62
C ASN A 75 -2.01 4.49 4.62
N TYR A 76 -1.00 4.21 3.78
CA TYR A 76 -0.27 2.93 3.82
C TYR A 76 0.36 2.70 5.20
N ILE A 77 1.15 3.65 5.69
CA ILE A 77 1.79 3.59 7.02
C ILE A 77 0.76 3.39 8.14
N ALA A 78 -0.32 4.17 8.11
CA ALA A 78 -1.37 4.10 9.12
C ALA A 78 -2.07 2.75 9.14
N LEU A 79 -2.38 2.21 7.95
CA LEU A 79 -3.06 0.93 7.81
C LEU A 79 -2.17 -0.24 8.26
N VAL A 80 -0.87 -0.23 7.90
CA VAL A 80 0.07 -1.24 8.41
C VAL A 80 0.18 -1.17 9.94
N ARG A 81 0.23 0.04 10.51
CA ARG A 81 0.26 0.21 11.97
C ARG A 81 -0.99 -0.30 12.67
N SER A 82 -2.17 -0.08 12.09
CA SER A 82 -3.43 -0.49 12.73
C SER A 82 -3.61 -2.00 12.72
N GLU A 83 -3.21 -2.67 11.64
CA GLU A 83 -3.46 -4.11 11.46
C GLU A 83 -2.30 -4.98 11.97
N LEU A 84 -1.04 -4.53 11.81
CA LEU A 84 0.16 -5.33 12.08
C LEU A 84 1.04 -4.76 13.20
N GLY A 85 0.69 -3.61 13.75
CA GLY A 85 1.43 -2.95 14.82
C GLY A 85 2.64 -2.13 14.35
N ASN A 86 3.48 -1.72 15.30
CA ASN A 86 4.64 -0.87 15.01
C ASN A 86 5.75 -1.64 14.30
N PHE A 87 6.10 -1.18 13.10
CA PHE A 87 7.11 -1.78 12.22
C PHE A 87 8.45 -1.01 12.21
N ASN A 88 8.59 0.03 13.04
CA ASN A 88 9.79 0.88 13.14
C ASN A 88 10.66 0.59 14.38
N ASN A 89 10.51 -0.58 15.01
CA ASN A 89 11.31 -0.94 16.17
C ASN A 89 12.66 -1.53 15.71
N SER A 90 13.67 -0.68 15.57
CA SER A 90 15.08 -1.07 15.54
C SER A 90 15.89 0.01 16.26
#